data_AF-A0A1H8Z307-F1
#
_entry.id   AF-A0A1H8Z307-F1
#
_cell.length_a   1.000
_cell.length_b   1.000
_cell.length_c   1.000
_cell.angle_alpha   90.00
_cell.angle_beta   90.00
_cell.angle_gamma   90.00
#
_symmetry.space_group_name_H-M   'P 1'
#
loop_
_entity.id
_entity.type
_entity.pdbx_description
1 polymer ?
#
loop_
_entity_poly.entity_id
_entity_poly.type
_entity_poly.pdbx_seq_one_letter_code
_entity_poly.pdbx_strand_id
1 'polypeptide(L)' 'MADKENIIVDEDRKIEDIFKELEEISKKMNDPECLLEESFDLYKRGVNLCKICYAKIDDVEKELTILNERQD' A
#
# COMPACT_ATOMS: atom_id res chain seq x y z
N MET A 1 -5.35 -7.78 -20.23
CA MET A 1 -4.63 -6.49 -20.19
C MET A 1 -4.89 -5.94 -18.80
N ALA A 2 -3.92 -6.07 -17.88
CA ALA A 2 -4.07 -5.52 -16.54
C ALA A 2 -3.48 -4.10 -16.58
N ASP A 3 -4.33 -3.13 -16.30
CA ASP A 3 -4.00 -1.72 -16.23
C ASP A 3 -2.80 -1.52 -15.30
N LYS A 4 -1.66 -1.15 -15.88
CA LYS A 4 -0.54 -0.60 -15.13
C LYS A 4 -0.94 0.81 -14.72
N GLU A 5 -1.76 0.92 -13.69
CA GLU A 5 -1.84 2.15 -12.91
C GLU A 5 -0.41 2.45 -12.45
N ASN A 6 0.08 3.63 -12.81
CA ASN A 6 1.41 4.09 -12.45
C ASN A 6 1.39 4.39 -10.94
N ILE A 7 1.63 3.35 -10.12
CA ILE A 7 1.72 3.48 -8.67
C ILE A 7 2.99 4.28 -8.39
N ILE A 8 2.83 5.56 -8.05
CA ILE A 8 3.94 6.41 -7.64
C ILE A 8 4.34 5.96 -6.24
N VAL A 9 5.38 5.15 -6.15
CA VAL A 9 5.95 4.71 -4.88
C VAL A 9 6.85 5.83 -4.38
N ASP A 10 6.43 6.49 -3.31
CA ASP A 10 7.30 7.41 -2.58
C ASP A 10 8.34 6.58 -1.82
N GLU A 11 9.61 6.62 -2.23
CA GLU A 11 10.70 5.84 -1.64
C GLU A 11 10.87 6.13 -0.15
N ASP A 12 10.68 7.37 0.30
CA ASP A 12 10.83 7.79 1.70
C ASP A 12 9.71 7.28 2.61
N ARG A 13 8.57 6.90 2.03
CA ARG A 13 7.42 6.42 2.79
C ARG A 13 7.67 5.03 3.37
N LYS A 14 7.66 4.91 4.70
CA LYS A 14 7.87 3.60 5.37
C LYS A 14 6.64 2.71 5.29
N ILE A 15 6.86 1.40 5.26
CA ILE A 15 5.80 0.38 5.32
C ILE A 15 4.93 0.59 6.59
N GLU A 16 5.57 0.93 7.71
CA GLU A 16 4.91 1.22 8.99
C GLU A 16 3.89 2.37 8.88
N ASP A 17 4.20 3.41 8.11
CA ASP A 17 3.31 4.55 7.93
C ASP A 17 2.14 4.21 7.00
N ILE A 18 2.35 3.30 6.04
CA ILE A 18 1.26 2.74 5.23
C ILE A 18 0.29 1.94 6.10
N PHE A 19 0.80 1.10 7.02
CA PHE A 19 -0.05 0.34 7.94
C PHE A 19 -0.82 1.25 8.90
N LYS A 20 -0.20 2.30 9.45
CA LYS A 20 -0.92 3.29 10.29
C LYS A 20 -2.08 3.94 9.53
N GLU A 21 -1.85 4.33 8.28
CA GLU A 21 -2.91 4.96 7.49
C GLU A 21 -4.03 3.98 7.12
N LEU A 22 -3.70 2.70 6.85
CA LEU A 22 -4.69 1.64 6.66
C LEU A 22 -5.54 1.42 7.93
N GLU A 23 -4.94 1.45 9.12
CA GLU A 23 -5.69 1.39 10.38
C GLU A 23 -6.62 2.59 10.56
N GLU A 24 -6.16 3.80 10.23
CA GLU A 24 -7.01 5.01 10.28
C GLU A 24 -8.19 4.93 9.31
N ILE A 25 -7.95 4.45 8.09
CA ILE A 25 -9.00 4.22 7.09
C ILE A 25 -10.02 3.21 7.63
N SER A 26 -9.54 2.09 8.19
CA SER A 26 -10.40 1.07 8.78
C SER A 26 -11.23 1.61 9.94
N LYS A 27 -10.64 2.43 10.82
CA LYS A 27 -11.35 3.10 11.91
C LYS A 27 -12.44 4.04 11.38
N LYS A 28 -12.12 4.88 10.38
CA LYS A 28 -13.09 5.80 9.76
C LYS A 28 -14.21 5.07 9.02
N MET A 29 -13.92 3.97 8.34
CA MET A 29 -14.95 3.17 7.66
C MET A 29 -15.89 2.43 8.63
N ASN A 30 -15.42 2.13 9.84
CA ASN A 30 -16.24 1.50 10.89
C ASN A 30 -17.03 2.53 11.73
N ASP A 31 -16.82 3.82 11.49
CA ASP A 31 -17.57 4.87 12.17
C ASP A 31 -19.01 4.90 11.66
N PRO A 32 -20.03 4.82 12.53
CA PRO A 32 -21.43 4.89 12.12
C PRO A 32 -21.83 6.23 11.47
N GLU A 33 -21.05 7.29 11.66
CA GLU A 33 -21.26 8.60 11.02
C GLU A 33 -20.63 8.69 9.62
N CYS A 34 -19.88 7.68 9.19
CA CYS A 34 -19.23 7.65 7.88
C CYS A 34 -20.26 7.61 6.75
N LEU A 35 -20.25 8.62 5.88
CA LEU A 35 -21.14 8.67 4.74
C LEU A 35 -20.74 7.62 3.70
N LEU A 36 -21.73 7.10 2.97
CA LEU A 36 -21.50 6.11 1.92
C LEU A 36 -20.49 6.62 0.86
N GLU A 37 -20.56 7.88 0.48
CA GLU A 37 -19.62 8.50 -0.46
C GLU A 37 -18.19 8.53 0.08
N GLU A 38 -18.02 8.93 1.35
CA GLU A 38 -16.73 8.89 2.05
C GLU A 38 -16.18 7.47 2.16
N SER A 39 -17.05 6.47 2.38
CA SER A 39 -16.66 5.07 2.45
C SER A 39 -16.06 4.56 1.12
N PHE A 40 -16.54 5.05 -0.02
CA PHE A 40 -15.98 4.72 -1.33
C PHE A 40 -14.58 5.31 -1.52
N ASP A 41 -14.38 6.56 -1.11
CA ASP A 41 -13.07 7.22 -1.21
C ASP A 41 -12.06 6.59 -0.25
N LEU A 42 -12.47 6.30 0.99
CA LEU A 42 -11.69 5.56 1.97
C LEU A 42 -11.31 4.17 1.45
N TYR A 43 -12.25 3.45 0.83
CA TYR A 43 -11.98 2.14 0.23
C TYR A 43 -10.97 2.22 -0.91
N LYS A 44 -11.16 3.13 -1.88
CA LYS A 44 -10.21 3.33 -2.99
C LYS A 44 -8.81 3.65 -2.48
N ARG A 45 -8.74 4.53 -1.47
CA ARG A 45 -7.47 4.89 -0.83
C ARG A 45 -6.84 3.67 -0.16
N GLY A 46 -7.60 2.90 0.62
CA GLY A 46 -7.13 1.68 1.27
C GLY A 46 -6.59 0.65 0.26
N VAL A 47 -7.32 0.42 -0.84
CA VAL A 47 -6.86 -0.47 -1.93
C VAL A 47 -5.54 0.03 -2.53
N ASN A 48 -5.41 1.33 -2.79
CA ASN A 48 -4.16 1.89 -3.32
C ASN A 48 -2.99 1.74 -2.35
N LEU A 49 -3.21 1.96 -1.05
CA LEU A 49 -2.20 1.75 -0.01
C LEU A 49 -1.74 0.30 0.06
N CYS A 50 -2.66 -0.66 -0.05
CA CYS A 50 -2.31 -2.08 -0.12
C CYS A 50 -1.42 -2.39 -1.34
N LYS A 51 -1.74 -1.81 -2.50
CA LYS A 51 -0.92 -1.96 -3.72
C LYS A 51 0.49 -1.38 -3.52
N ILE A 52 0.60 -0.20 -2.91
CA ILE A 52 1.90 0.43 -2.60
C ILE A 52 2.72 -0.43 -1.63
N CYS A 53 2.08 -0.95 -0.59
CA CYS A 53 2.74 -1.83 0.39
C CYS A 53 3.30 -3.09 -0.30
N TYR A 54 2.49 -3.72 -1.15
CA TYR A 54 2.91 -4.89 -1.92
C TYR A 54 4.11 -4.59 -2.82
N ALA A 55 4.07 -3.47 -3.56
CA ALA A 55 5.19 -3.06 -4.42
C ALA A 55 6.50 -2.86 -3.64
N LYS A 56 6.42 -2.20 -2.46
CA LYS A 56 7.61 -2.01 -1.60
C LYS A 56 8.19 -3.34 -1.10
N ILE A 57 7.35 -4.31 -0.75
CA ILE A 57 7.81 -5.64 -0.29
C ILE A 57 8.48 -6.38 -1.46
N ASP A 58 7.84 -6.38 -2.63
CA ASP A 58 8.36 -7.02 -3.85
C ASP A 58 9.72 -6.43 -4.26
N ASP A 59 9.92 -5.12 -4.12
CA ASP A 59 11.20 -4.49 -4.39
C ASP A 59 12.30 -4.94 -3.42
N VAL A 60 11.99 -5.04 -2.12
CA VAL A 60 12.92 -5.60 -1.11
C VAL A 60 13.24 -7.08 -1.40
N GLU A 61 12.26 -7.88 -1.80
CA GLU A 61 12.47 -9.29 -2.17
C GLU A 61 13.41 -9.44 -3.38
N LYS A 62 13.29 -8.57 -4.38
CA LYS A 62 14.20 -8.54 -5.53
C LYS A 62 15.62 -8.15 -5.12
N GLU A 63 15.78 -7.13 -4.27
CA GLU A 63 17.10 -6.73 -3.78
C GLU A 63 17.78 -7.86 -3.00
N LEU A 64 17.03 -8.56 -2.14
CA LEU A 64 17.54 -9.74 -1.42
C LEU A 64 17.94 -10.88 -2.36
N THR A 65 17.17 -11.10 -3.42
CA THR A 65 17.48 -12.12 -4.43
C THR A 65 18.80 -11.81 -5.14
N ILE A 66 19.00 -10.57 -5.59
CA ILE A 66 20.24 -10.13 -6.24
C ILE A 66 21.44 -10.24 -5.29
N LEU A 67 21.25 -9.93 -4.00
CA LEU A 67 22.32 -10.06 -3.00
C LEU A 67 22.73 -11.52 -2.79
N ASN A 68 21.78 -12.44 -2.74
CA ASN A 68 22.06 -13.88 -2.63
C ASN A 68 22.74 -14.43 -3.89
N GLU A 69 22.28 -14.05 -5.09
CA GLU A 69 22.89 -14.49 -6.35
C GLU A 69 24.34 -14.01 -6.55
N ARG A 70 24.76 -12.94 -5.86
CA ARG A 70 26.16 -12.44 -5.88
C ARG A 70 27.08 -13.12 -4.87
N GLN A 71 26.54 -13.93 -3.96
CA GLN A 71 27.33 -14.66 -2.96
C GLN A 71 27.72 -16.07 -3.42
N ASP A 72 27.17 -16.55 -4.53
CA ASP A 72 27.61 -17.72 -5.29
C ASP A 72 28.57 -17.34 -6.44
#